data_AF-A0A7V9S0C0-F1
#
_entry.id   AF-A0A7V9S0C0-F1
#
_cell.length_a   1.000
_cell.length_b   1.000
_cell.length_c   1.000
_cell.angle_alpha   90.00
_cell.angle_beta   90.00
_cell.angle_gamma   90.00
#
_symmetry.space_group_name_H-M   'P 1'
#
loop_
_entity.id
_entity.type
_entity.pdbx_description
1 polymer ?
#
loop_
_entity_poly.entity_id
_entity_poly.type
_entity_poly.pdbx_seq_one_letter_code
_entity_poly.pdbx_strand_id
1 'polypeptide(L)'
;MARDAKAQVEFDPAAVSSYRLIGYDNRAISDDEFESDSVDAGEIGAGHEVTALYEVELTQGVEPGDAIGAATVRWESVATGEIDEAVATLTAADPAGDGSEQLALSSTVADLAQFLKGAGPMAERDVDLAQLAARAADLEEAGVEGAAELSGLIQLAQHTDG
;
A
#
# COMPACT_ATOMS: atom_id res chain seq x y z
N MET A 1 25.44 4.38 -2.05
CA MET A 1 24.83 5.50 -1.29
C MET A 1 24.25 6.42 -2.34
N ALA A 2 22.96 6.72 -2.26
CA ALA A 2 22.29 7.70 -3.13
C ALA A 2 22.22 9.04 -2.37
N ARG A 3 22.42 10.16 -3.06
CA ARG A 3 22.32 11.51 -2.43
C ARG A 3 20.88 11.98 -2.35
N ASP A 4 20.15 11.81 -3.45
CA ASP A 4 18.74 12.15 -3.60
C ASP A 4 18.09 11.05 -4.43
N ALA A 5 17.02 10.44 -3.91
CA ALA A 5 16.24 9.43 -4.63
C ALA A 5 14.77 9.85 -4.68
N LYS A 6 14.13 9.58 -5.82
CA LYS A 6 12.71 9.85 -6.06
C LYS A 6 12.04 8.57 -6.51
N ALA A 7 10.94 8.22 -5.85
CA ALA A 7 10.08 7.13 -6.24
C ALA A 7 8.80 7.68 -6.88
N GLN A 8 8.36 7.05 -7.96
CA GLN A 8 7.13 7.38 -8.68
C GLN A 8 6.35 6.10 -8.95
N VAL A 9 5.03 6.16 -8.81
CA VAL A 9 4.11 5.09 -9.20
C VAL A 9 3.16 5.65 -10.24
N GLU A 10 3.05 4.95 -11.36
CA GLU A 10 2.13 5.28 -12.45
C GLU A 10 1.25 4.06 -12.72
N PHE A 11 -0.07 4.25 -12.72
CA PHE A 11 -1.03 3.21 -13.06
C PHE A 11 -1.51 3.37 -14.49
N ASP A 12 -1.76 2.27 -15.19
CA ASP A 12 -2.36 2.31 -16.52
C ASP A 12 -3.86 2.64 -16.38
N PRO A 13 -4.34 3.79 -16.88
CA PRO A 13 -5.75 4.18 -16.77
C PRO A 13 -6.70 3.24 -17.53
N ALA A 14 -6.19 2.41 -18.44
CA ALA A 14 -6.97 1.36 -19.09
C ALA A 14 -7.15 0.12 -18.18
N ALA A 15 -6.28 -0.07 -17.18
CA ALA A 15 -6.30 -1.22 -16.28
C ALA A 15 -6.82 -0.85 -14.87
N VAL A 16 -6.61 0.39 -14.42
CA VAL A 16 -6.95 0.88 -13.09
C VAL A 16 -7.99 1.99 -13.19
N SER A 17 -9.15 1.82 -12.56
CA SER A 17 -10.25 2.81 -12.57
C SER A 17 -10.07 3.89 -11.50
N SER A 18 -9.50 3.52 -10.36
CA SER A 18 -9.20 4.42 -9.26
C SER A 18 -8.08 3.84 -8.39
N TYR A 19 -7.32 4.70 -7.72
CA TYR A 19 -6.35 4.27 -6.71
C TYR A 19 -6.25 5.31 -5.60
N ARG A 20 -5.70 4.97 -4.44
CA ARG A 20 -5.30 5.95 -3.41
C ARG A 20 -4.11 5.50 -2.60
N LEU A 21 -3.30 6.46 -2.13
CA LEU A 21 -2.17 6.20 -1.25
C LEU A 21 -2.65 6.19 0.22
N ILE A 22 -2.64 5.01 0.83
CA ILE A 22 -3.11 4.82 2.20
C ILE A 22 -2.19 5.54 3.20
N GLY A 23 -2.81 6.24 4.15
CA GLY A 23 -2.10 6.95 5.21
C GLY A 23 -1.70 8.38 4.85
N TYR A 24 -1.96 8.82 3.62
CA TYR A 24 -1.70 10.18 3.13
C TYR A 24 -2.98 11.01 2.91
N ASP A 25 -4.14 10.50 3.33
CA ASP A 25 -5.47 11.12 3.16
C ASP A 25 -5.65 12.50 3.84
N ASN A 26 -4.66 12.96 4.62
CA ASN A 26 -4.75 14.20 5.40
C ASN A 26 -4.42 15.48 4.60
N ARG A 27 -4.24 15.39 3.27
CA ARG A 27 -4.30 16.55 2.38
C ARG A 27 -5.67 16.53 1.72
N ALA A 28 -6.54 17.45 2.15
CA ALA A 28 -7.79 17.75 1.45
C ALA A 28 -7.45 18.30 0.06
N ILE A 29 -7.21 17.38 -0.88
CA ILE A 29 -7.02 17.61 -2.29
C ILE A 29 -8.34 17.16 -2.92
N SER A 30 -9.03 18.10 -3.57
CA SER A 30 -10.34 17.85 -4.20
C SER A 30 -10.22 16.77 -5.27
N ASP A 31 -11.30 16.02 -5.51
CA ASP A 31 -11.39 14.95 -6.53
C ASP A 31 -10.81 15.36 -7.91
N ASP A 32 -10.86 16.64 -8.27
CA ASP A 32 -10.31 17.21 -9.51
C ASP A 32 -8.76 17.25 -9.58
N GLU A 33 -8.04 17.15 -8.47
CA GLU A 33 -6.56 17.12 -8.42
C GLU A 33 -6.01 15.68 -8.40
N PHE A 34 -6.88 14.68 -8.28
CA PHE A 34 -6.52 13.26 -8.32
C PHE A 34 -6.27 12.75 -9.75
N GLU A 35 -6.79 13.45 -10.77
CA GLU A 35 -6.48 13.23 -12.20
C GLU A 35 -5.09 13.75 -12.62
N SER A 36 -4.25 14.18 -11.68
CA SER A 36 -2.88 14.61 -11.98
C SER A 36 -1.91 13.44 -11.79
N ASP A 37 -1.33 12.98 -12.90
CA ASP A 37 -0.31 11.92 -13.10
C ASP A 37 1.03 12.11 -12.33
N SER A 38 1.03 12.80 -11.19
CA SER A 38 2.23 13.22 -10.48
C SER A 38 2.03 13.37 -8.97
N VAL A 39 1.32 12.43 -8.34
CA VAL A 39 1.20 12.43 -6.87
C VAL A 39 2.60 12.29 -6.25
N ASP A 40 2.90 13.24 -5.36
CA ASP A 40 4.16 13.54 -4.65
C ASP A 40 5.20 12.41 -4.68
N ALA A 41 6.21 12.55 -5.56
CA ALA A 41 7.35 11.64 -5.61
C ALA A 41 8.15 11.79 -4.31
N GLY A 42 7.87 10.92 -3.34
CA GLY A 42 8.52 10.95 -2.03
C GLY A 42 10.04 11.01 -2.18
N GLU A 43 10.64 12.07 -1.64
CA GLU A 43 12.10 12.17 -1.56
C GLU A 43 12.59 11.15 -0.54
N ILE A 44 13.42 10.20 -0.98
CA ILE A 44 14.01 9.19 -0.13
C ILE A 44 15.44 9.61 0.21
N GLY A 45 15.64 10.04 1.45
CA GLY A 45 16.97 10.37 1.98
C GLY A 45 17.85 9.14 2.18
N ALA A 46 19.17 9.34 2.17
CA ALA A 46 20.13 8.26 2.40
C ALA A 46 19.90 7.57 3.76
N GLY A 47 19.69 6.26 3.75
CA GLY A 47 19.46 5.44 4.96
C GLY A 47 18.01 5.34 5.42
N HIS A 48 17.06 5.86 4.64
CA HIS A 48 15.63 5.75 4.90
C HIS A 48 15.04 4.58 4.12
N GLU A 49 14.20 3.79 4.78
CA GLU A 49 13.31 2.82 4.14
C GLU A 49 11.91 3.43 4.10
N VAL A 50 11.25 3.34 2.95
CA VAL A 50 9.91 3.90 2.74
C VAL A 50 9.03 2.80 2.20
N THR A 51 7.90 2.58 2.87
CA THR A 51 6.83 1.71 2.41
C THR A 51 5.63 2.58 2.05
N ALA A 52 5.18 2.47 0.80
CA ALA A 52 3.94 3.07 0.33
C ALA A 52 2.92 1.95 0.09
N LEU A 53 1.70 2.12 0.58
CA LEU A 53 0.61 1.17 0.37
C LEU A 53 -0.47 1.85 -0.46
N TYR A 54 -0.79 1.28 -1.60
CA TYR A 54 -1.88 1.74 -2.45
C TYR A 54 -3.07 0.81 -2.34
N GLU A 55 -4.27 1.40 -2.26
CA GLU A 55 -5.50 0.70 -2.58
C GLU A 55 -5.84 1.00 -4.03
N VAL A 56 -6.15 -0.04 -4.81
CA VAL A 56 -6.33 0.04 -6.26
C VAL A 56 -7.63 -0.66 -6.64
N GLU A 57 -8.43 -0.01 -7.47
CA GLU A 57 -9.60 -0.59 -8.11
C GLU A 57 -9.28 -0.89 -9.58
N LEU A 58 -9.43 -2.16 -9.97
CA LEU A 58 -9.17 -2.59 -11.33
C LEU A 58 -10.40 -2.40 -12.21
N THR A 59 -10.16 -2.05 -13.47
CA THR A 59 -11.19 -2.06 -14.50
C THR A 59 -11.68 -3.49 -14.78
N GLN A 60 -12.90 -3.60 -15.32
CA GLN A 60 -13.46 -4.91 -15.67
C GLN A 60 -12.64 -5.61 -16.75
N GLY A 61 -12.27 -6.86 -16.50
CA GLY A 61 -11.58 -7.72 -17.47
C GLY A 61 -10.06 -7.80 -17.29
N VAL A 62 -9.48 -7.09 -16.32
CA VAL A 62 -8.09 -7.33 -15.89
C VAL A 62 -8.00 -8.66 -15.16
N GLU A 63 -7.09 -9.53 -15.59
CA GLU A 63 -6.84 -10.84 -14.99
C GLU A 63 -5.56 -10.83 -14.14
N PRO A 64 -5.42 -11.73 -13.15
CA PRO A 64 -4.17 -11.88 -12.41
C PRO A 64 -2.96 -12.09 -13.33
N GLY A 65 -1.89 -11.31 -13.08
CA GLY A 65 -0.68 -11.30 -13.89
C GLY A 65 -0.65 -10.23 -14.99
N ASP A 66 -1.78 -9.62 -15.32
CA ASP A 66 -1.80 -8.48 -16.25
C ASP A 66 -1.02 -7.30 -15.69
N ALA A 67 -0.33 -6.57 -16.57
CA ALA A 67 0.36 -5.34 -16.19
C ALA A 67 -0.68 -4.24 -15.90
N ILE A 68 -0.54 -3.59 -14.75
CA ILE A 68 -1.46 -2.53 -14.29
C ILE A 68 -0.77 -1.18 -14.09
N GLY A 69 0.55 -1.13 -14.28
CA GLY A 69 1.34 0.08 -14.07
C GLY A 69 2.83 -0.19 -13.87
N ALA A 70 3.54 0.81 -13.38
CA ALA A 70 4.96 0.71 -13.04
C ALA A 70 5.31 1.54 -11.80
N ALA A 71 6.31 1.07 -11.06
CA ALA A 71 7.00 1.82 -10.03
C ALA A 71 8.43 2.10 -10.49
N THR A 72 8.84 3.36 -10.43
CA THR A 72 10.14 3.82 -10.88
C THR A 72 10.87 4.48 -9.72
N VAL A 73 12.13 4.11 -9.51
CA VAL A 73 13.03 4.77 -8.56
C VAL A 73 14.20 5.36 -9.33
N ARG A 74 14.43 6.66 -9.17
CA ARG A 74 15.55 7.38 -9.78
C ARG A 74 16.45 7.92 -8.68
N TRP A 75 17.76 7.78 -8.82
CA TRP A 75 18.71 8.29 -7.84
C TRP A 75 19.99 8.82 -8.49
N GLU A 76 20.63 9.78 -7.81
CA GLU A 76 21.98 10.20 -8.19
C GLU A 76 23.04 9.28 -7.55
N SER A 77 23.85 8.63 -8.39
CA SER A 77 25.00 7.84 -7.98
C SER A 77 26.06 8.74 -7.34
N VAL A 78 26.38 8.48 -6.07
CA VAL A 78 27.45 9.22 -5.37
C VAL A 78 28.85 8.96 -5.97
N ALA A 79 29.02 7.86 -6.71
CA ALA A 79 30.30 7.50 -7.31
C ALA A 79 30.55 8.20 -8.66
N THR A 80 29.50 8.37 -9.47
CA THR A 80 29.62 8.87 -10.85
C THR A 80 28.96 10.23 -11.05
N GLY A 81 28.04 10.64 -10.18
CA GLY A 81 27.18 11.82 -10.35
C GLY A 81 26.11 11.63 -11.44
N GLU A 82 25.96 10.41 -11.96
CA GLU A 82 24.95 10.07 -12.96
C GLU A 82 23.61 9.76 -12.31
N ILE A 83 22.53 9.98 -13.05
CA ILE A 83 21.19 9.56 -12.64
C ILE A 83 20.97 8.13 -13.10
N ASP A 84 20.83 7.23 -12.15
CA ASP A 84 20.40 5.86 -12.36
C ASP A 84 18.88 5.75 -12.19
N GLU A 85 18.30 4.72 -12.81
CA GLU A 85 16.87 4.41 -12.74
C GLU A 85 16.65 2.90 -12.62
N ALA A 86 15.72 2.51 -11.75
CA ALA A 86 15.16 1.16 -11.69
C ALA A 86 13.66 1.23 -11.88
N VAL A 87 13.12 0.32 -12.70
CA VAL A 87 11.69 0.22 -12.99
C VAL A 87 11.21 -1.18 -12.62
N ALA A 88 10.08 -1.25 -11.93
CA ALA A 88 9.35 -2.47 -11.63
C ALA A 88 7.95 -2.40 -12.23
N THR A 89 7.57 -3.39 -13.04
CA THR A 89 6.19 -3.53 -13.53
C THR A 89 5.29 -3.96 -12.38
N LEU A 90 4.16 -3.27 -12.24
CA LEU A 90 3.09 -3.66 -11.33
C LEU A 90 2.16 -4.62 -12.08
N THR A 91 1.79 -5.72 -11.43
CA THR A 91 0.89 -6.72 -11.99
C THR A 91 -0.31 -6.93 -11.07
N ALA A 92 -1.47 -7.22 -11.66
CA ALA A 92 -2.66 -7.57 -10.91
C ALA A 92 -2.41 -8.85 -10.11
N ALA A 93 -2.63 -8.79 -8.80
CA ALA A 93 -2.48 -9.95 -7.93
C ALA A 93 -3.66 -10.91 -8.08
N ASP A 94 -3.42 -12.20 -7.89
CA ASP A 94 -4.50 -13.18 -7.71
C ASP A 94 -5.01 -13.08 -6.26
N PRO A 95 -6.27 -12.67 -6.03
CA PRO A 95 -6.82 -12.59 -4.68
C PRO A 95 -6.97 -13.97 -4.01
N ALA A 96 -6.95 -15.05 -4.79
CA ALA A 96 -6.96 -16.43 -4.29
C ALA A 96 -5.54 -17.04 -4.18
N GLY A 97 -4.51 -16.32 -4.62
CA GLY A 97 -3.12 -16.77 -4.58
C GLY A 97 -2.45 -16.55 -3.23
N ASP A 98 -1.32 -17.23 -3.02
CA ASP A 98 -0.47 -17.02 -1.85
C ASP A 98 0.20 -15.64 -1.96
N GLY A 99 -0.24 -14.71 -1.12
CA GLY A 99 0.38 -13.40 -0.95
C GLY A 99 1.61 -13.43 -0.03
N SER A 100 2.40 -12.35 -0.03
CA SER A 100 3.46 -12.19 0.97
C SER A 100 2.87 -11.97 2.37
N GLU A 101 3.43 -12.66 3.36
CA GLU A 101 3.11 -12.46 4.79
C GLU A 101 3.29 -11.00 5.23
N GLN A 102 4.36 -10.32 4.77
CA GLN A 102 4.56 -8.89 5.05
C GLN A 102 3.48 -8.00 4.42
N LEU A 103 2.99 -8.35 3.23
CA LEU A 103 1.89 -7.63 2.59
C LEU A 103 0.57 -7.86 3.35
N ALA A 104 0.32 -9.10 3.78
CA ALA A 104 -0.83 -9.45 4.59
C ALA A 104 -0.82 -8.72 5.95
N LEU A 105 0.34 -8.63 6.61
CA LEU A 105 0.51 -7.83 7.83
C LEU A 105 0.24 -6.34 7.55
N SER A 106 0.91 -5.77 6.54
CA SER A 106 0.83 -4.34 6.23
C SER A 106 -0.59 -3.91 5.84
N SER A 107 -1.31 -4.73 5.05
CA SER A 107 -2.71 -4.49 4.69
C SER A 107 -3.65 -4.62 5.88
N THR A 108 -3.42 -5.58 6.79
CA THR A 108 -4.24 -5.73 8.01
C THR A 108 -4.05 -4.54 8.96
N VAL A 109 -2.82 -4.04 9.11
CA VAL A 109 -2.53 -2.81 9.87
C VAL A 109 -3.24 -1.61 9.26
N ALA A 110 -3.18 -1.47 7.93
CA ALA A 110 -3.83 -0.39 7.21
C ALA A 110 -5.36 -0.41 7.37
N ASP A 111 -5.98 -1.58 7.20
CA ASP A 111 -7.41 -1.77 7.39
C ASP A 111 -7.84 -1.43 8.83
N LEU A 112 -7.07 -1.86 9.85
CA LEU A 112 -7.34 -1.49 11.24
C LEU A 112 -7.27 0.02 11.45
N ALA A 113 -6.26 0.68 10.90
CA ALA A 113 -6.12 2.13 11.01
C ALA A 113 -7.28 2.88 10.33
N GLN A 114 -7.75 2.39 9.18
CA GLN A 114 -8.91 2.94 8.49
C GLN A 114 -10.20 2.75 9.30
N PHE A 115 -10.42 1.53 9.81
CA PHE A 115 -11.54 1.20 10.70
C PHE A 115 -11.60 2.17 11.89
N LEU A 116 -10.47 2.36 12.59
CA LEU A 116 -10.37 3.27 13.74
C LEU A 116 -10.58 4.74 13.39
N LYS A 117 -10.24 5.16 12.17
CA LYS A 117 -10.53 6.51 11.66
C LYS A 117 -11.99 6.70 11.25
N GLY A 118 -12.78 5.62 11.18
CA GLY A 118 -14.11 5.64 10.57
C GLY A 118 -14.08 5.88 9.06
N ALA A 119 -12.93 5.64 8.42
CA ALA A 119 -12.77 5.71 6.97
C ALA A 119 -13.08 4.34 6.37
N GLY A 120 -13.93 4.30 5.34
CA GLY A 120 -14.21 3.09 4.58
C GLY A 120 -13.10 2.78 3.56
N PRO A 121 -12.92 1.50 3.21
CA PRO A 121 -12.10 1.13 2.05
C PRO A 121 -12.70 1.73 0.76
N MET A 122 -11.83 2.05 -0.20
CA MET A 122 -12.25 2.57 -1.50
C MET A 122 -12.76 1.44 -2.38
N ALA A 123 -12.10 0.28 -2.31
CA ALA A 123 -12.68 -0.95 -2.84
C ALA A 123 -13.80 -1.37 -1.90
N GLU A 124 -14.94 -1.82 -2.44
CA GLU A 124 -16.06 -2.36 -1.65
C GLU A 124 -15.63 -3.66 -0.95
N ARG A 125 -14.90 -3.52 0.16
CA ARG A 125 -14.42 -4.61 1.01
C ARG A 125 -15.15 -4.50 2.34
N ASP A 126 -15.91 -5.53 2.69
CA ASP A 126 -16.36 -5.70 4.06
C ASP A 126 -15.12 -6.02 4.92
N VAL A 127 -14.76 -5.12 5.83
CA VAL A 127 -13.70 -5.33 6.81
C VAL A 127 -14.20 -4.91 8.18
N ASP A 128 -14.35 -5.88 9.08
CA ASP A 128 -14.71 -5.64 10.48
C ASP A 128 -13.61 -6.12 11.45
N LEU A 129 -13.75 -5.77 12.73
CA LEU A 129 -12.78 -6.16 13.76
C LEU A 129 -12.66 -7.68 13.95
N ALA A 130 -13.69 -8.46 13.61
CA ALA A 130 -13.64 -9.92 13.74
C ALA A 130 -12.78 -10.53 12.62
N GLN A 131 -12.95 -10.05 11.39
CA GLN A 131 -12.14 -10.43 10.25
C GLN A 131 -10.68 -9.98 10.41
N LEU A 132 -10.45 -8.77 10.92
CA LEU A 132 -9.09 -8.30 11.23
C LEU A 132 -8.42 -9.17 12.30
N ALA A 133 -9.15 -9.54 13.35
CA ALA A 133 -8.65 -10.44 14.38
C ALA A 133 -8.27 -11.82 13.82
N ALA A 134 -9.09 -12.37 12.91
CA ALA A 134 -8.80 -13.64 12.26
C ALA A 134 -7.50 -13.57 11.43
N ARG A 135 -7.34 -12.52 10.60
CA ARG A 135 -6.11 -12.31 9.82
C ARG A 135 -4.87 -12.19 10.70
N ALA A 136 -4.96 -11.43 11.81
CA ALA A 136 -3.85 -11.28 12.74
C ALA A 136 -3.48 -12.60 13.43
N ALA A 137 -4.47 -13.42 13.77
CA ALA A 137 -4.24 -14.75 14.34
C ALA A 137 -3.54 -15.69 13.34
N ASP A 138 -3.97 -15.70 12.07
CA ASP A 138 -3.32 -16.49 11.01
C ASP A 138 -1.84 -16.07 10.83
N LEU A 139 -1.55 -14.77 10.86
CA LEU A 139 -0.18 -14.24 10.78
C LEU A 139 0.66 -14.59 12.01
N GLU A 140 0.06 -14.61 13.20
CA GLU A 140 0.73 -15.01 14.43
C GLU A 140 1.06 -16.51 14.42
N GLU A 141 0.15 -17.36 13.92
CA GLU A 141 0.40 -18.80 13.73
C GLU A 141 1.52 -19.05 12.72
N ALA A 142 1.58 -18.24 11.64
CA ALA A 142 2.67 -18.27 10.67
C ALA A 142 4.01 -17.74 11.22
N GLY A 143 4.02 -17.13 12.41
CA GLY A 143 5.23 -16.62 13.07
C GLY A 143 5.74 -15.29 12.49
N VAL A 144 4.85 -14.51 11.87
CA VAL A 144 5.19 -13.22 11.25
C VAL A 144 5.53 -12.19 12.33
N GLU A 145 6.70 -11.56 12.22
CA GLU A 145 7.12 -10.51 13.14
C GLU A 145 6.11 -9.34 13.16
N GLY A 146 5.73 -8.88 14.35
CA GLY A 146 4.73 -7.82 14.54
C GLY A 146 3.28 -8.28 14.57
N ALA A 147 2.96 -9.53 14.19
CA ALA A 147 1.59 -10.04 14.21
C ALA A 147 0.97 -10.06 15.62
N ALA A 148 1.74 -10.49 16.63
CA ALA A 148 1.28 -10.52 18.03
C ALA A 148 0.97 -9.11 18.58
N GLU A 149 1.74 -8.10 18.16
CA GLU A 149 1.47 -6.71 18.55
C GLU A 149 0.16 -6.21 17.90
N LEU A 150 -0.03 -6.51 16.61
CA LEU A 150 -1.26 -6.22 15.89
C LEU A 150 -2.49 -6.90 16.53
N SER A 151 -2.38 -8.18 16.89
CA SER A 151 -3.42 -8.91 17.63
C SER A 151 -3.82 -8.16 18.91
N GLY A 152 -2.84 -7.66 19.68
CA GLY A 152 -3.09 -6.87 20.88
C GLY A 152 -3.82 -5.55 20.62
N LEU A 153 -3.46 -4.84 19.55
CA LEU A 153 -4.13 -3.59 19.15
C LEU A 153 -5.58 -3.82 18.73
N ILE A 154 -5.86 -4.90 18.00
CA ILE A 154 -7.22 -5.26 17.57
C ILE A 154 -8.08 -5.61 18.80
N GLN A 155 -7.53 -6.37 19.75
CA GLN A 155 -8.24 -6.69 20.99
C GLN A 155 -8.58 -5.42 21.78
N LEU A 156 -7.66 -4.46 21.87
CA LEU A 156 -7.92 -3.18 22.53
C LEU A 156 -9.06 -2.40 21.85
N ALA A 157 -9.09 -2.37 20.52
CA ALA A 157 -10.16 -1.74 19.75
C ALA A 157 -11.53 -2.38 20.04
N GLN A 158 -11.61 -3.72 20.04
CA GLN A 158 -12.83 -4.46 20.37
C GLN A 158 -13.40 -4.15 21.76
N HIS A 159 -12.56 -3.80 22.73
CA HIS A 159 -12.98 -3.45 24.08
C HIS A 159 -13.43 -1.99 24.23
N THR A 160 -13.07 -1.13 23.28
CA THR A 160 -13.40 0.30 23.31
C THR A 160 -14.74 0.59 22.63
N ASP A 161 -15.20 -0.29 21.73
CA ASP A 161 -16.51 -0.23 21.06
C ASP A 161 -17.66 -0.88 21.87
N GLY A 162 -17.42 -1.31 23.11
CA GLY A 162 -18.37 -2.02 24.00
C GLY A 162 -19.00 -1.19 25.11
#